data_AF-A0A9X2HKN1-F1
#
_entry.id   AF-A0A9X2HKN1-F1
#
_cell.length_a   1.000
_cell.length_b   1.000
_cell.length_c   1.000
_cell.angle_alpha   90.00
_cell.angle_beta   90.00
_cell.angle_gamma   90.00
#
_symmetry.space_group_name_H-M   'P 1'
#
loop_
_entity.id
_entity.type
_entity.pdbx_description
1 polymer ?
#
loop_
_entity_poly.entity_id
_entity_poly.type
_entity_poly.pdbx_seq_one_letter_code
_entity_poly.pdbx_strand_id
1 'polypeptide(L)'
;MAGNDAWVPGPDADGRRQRLKCAGTNKKTGKPCGNWALRGQTVCKYHGGNAKQNRAAGERRWQEHRVRTALTNSRTEPAITAQSTIEDPLTEFKRLLIEVLSWKDELAAHVNDLKGELSSTDFKGAEQAHAIVEIYERSLDRAGKMLDMALKHKLWDRLAEIQEHEAEIMAGAVIRVFLALGLTGTRLDEAKAILHTELTRLTIDTQEIAA
;
A
#
# COMPACT_ATOMS: atom_id res chain seq x y z
N MET A 1 -20.74 -16.49 3.27
CA MET A 1 -20.69 -16.14 1.83
C MET A 1 -19.22 -16.02 1.44
N ALA A 2 -18.66 -17.04 0.79
CA ALA A 2 -17.25 -17.06 0.42
C ALA A 2 -17.01 -16.08 -0.73
N GLY A 3 -16.03 -15.18 -0.57
CA GLY A 3 -15.60 -14.24 -1.59
C GLY A 3 -15.21 -14.97 -2.87
N ASN A 4 -15.71 -14.48 -4.00
CA ASN A 4 -15.50 -15.07 -5.32
C ASN A 4 -14.13 -14.67 -5.90
N ASP A 5 -13.07 -14.79 -5.10
CA ASP A 5 -11.67 -14.61 -5.50
C ASP A 5 -11.15 -15.89 -6.19
N ALA A 6 -12.05 -16.54 -6.95
CA ALA A 6 -11.79 -17.78 -7.63
C ALA A 6 -10.69 -17.57 -8.66
N TRP A 7 -9.51 -18.13 -8.35
CA TRP A 7 -8.39 -18.34 -9.24
C TRP A 7 -8.84 -18.52 -10.70
N VAL A 8 -8.41 -17.59 -11.58
CA VAL A 8 -8.64 -17.70 -13.02
C VAL A 8 -7.38 -18.29 -13.66
N PRO A 9 -7.47 -19.43 -14.37
CA PRO A 9 -6.32 -20.05 -15.01
C PRO A 9 -5.73 -19.12 -16.08
N GLY A 10 -4.40 -19.05 -16.10
CA GLY A 10 -3.63 -18.28 -17.08
C GLY A 10 -3.71 -18.82 -18.51
N PRO A 11 -3.01 -18.15 -19.46
CA PRO A 11 -2.81 -18.65 -20.81
C PRO A 11 -2.27 -20.08 -20.82
N ASP A 12 -2.57 -20.81 -21.89
CA ASP A 12 -1.70 -21.90 -22.33
C ASP A 12 -0.29 -21.41 -22.67
N ALA A 13 0.64 -22.36 -22.83
CA ALA A 13 2.03 -22.09 -23.18
C ALA A 13 2.20 -21.23 -24.45
N ASP A 14 1.21 -21.17 -25.33
CA ASP A 14 1.18 -20.35 -26.56
C ASP A 14 0.46 -19.00 -26.40
N GLY A 15 0.04 -18.63 -25.19
CA GLY A 15 -0.43 -17.28 -24.84
C GLY A 15 -1.80 -16.90 -25.41
N ARG A 16 -2.51 -17.83 -26.06
CA ARG A 16 -3.63 -17.51 -26.95
C ARG A 16 -4.98 -17.99 -26.41
N ARG A 17 -5.04 -19.04 -25.58
CA ARG A 17 -6.30 -19.55 -25.00
C ARG A 17 -6.11 -19.96 -23.54
N GLN A 18 -7.06 -19.64 -22.68
CA GLN A 18 -7.04 -20.20 -21.33
C GLN A 18 -7.56 -21.66 -21.42
N ARG A 19 -6.85 -22.63 -20.84
CA ARG A 19 -7.25 -24.06 -20.85
C ARG A 19 -8.40 -24.36 -19.88
N LEU A 20 -9.41 -23.51 -19.82
CA LEU A 20 -10.58 -23.68 -18.97
C LEU A 20 -11.82 -24.00 -19.81
N LYS A 21 -12.51 -25.09 -19.47
CA LYS A 21 -13.82 -25.39 -20.01
C LYS A 21 -14.87 -24.46 -19.41
N CYS A 22 -15.89 -24.15 -20.21
CA CYS A 22 -16.99 -23.32 -19.77
C CYS A 22 -17.70 -23.96 -18.57
N ALA A 23 -17.86 -23.17 -17.49
CA ALA A 23 -18.58 -23.58 -16.27
C ALA A 23 -20.10 -23.69 -16.44
N GLY A 24 -20.64 -23.35 -17.62
CA GLY A 24 -22.07 -23.45 -17.90
C GLY A 24 -22.51 -24.88 -18.19
N THR A 25 -23.81 -25.12 -18.16
CA THR A 25 -24.42 -26.42 -18.44
C THR A 25 -25.23 -26.35 -19.73
N ASN A 26 -25.15 -27.38 -20.56
CA ASN A 26 -25.96 -27.46 -21.78
C ASN A 26 -27.45 -27.65 -21.40
N LYS A 27 -28.28 -26.67 -21.73
CA LYS A 27 -29.72 -26.67 -21.41
C LYS A 27 -30.49 -27.86 -21.98
N LYS A 28 -30.07 -28.42 -23.10
CA LYS A 28 -30.77 -29.55 -23.75
C LYS A 28 -30.43 -30.90 -23.15
N THR A 29 -29.20 -31.08 -22.66
CA THR A 29 -28.71 -32.39 -22.19
C THR A 29 -28.47 -32.43 -20.69
N GLY A 30 -28.49 -31.29 -19.99
CA GLY A 30 -28.16 -31.19 -18.57
C GLY A 30 -26.68 -31.44 -18.25
N LYS A 31 -25.84 -31.74 -19.25
CA LYS A 31 -24.42 -32.07 -19.07
C LYS A 31 -23.55 -30.80 -19.08
N PRO A 32 -22.34 -30.83 -18.47
CA PRO A 32 -21.40 -29.72 -18.52
C PRO A 32 -21.09 -29.25 -19.95
N CYS A 33 -20.87 -27.96 -20.13
CA CYS A 33 -20.56 -27.40 -21.44
C CYS A 33 -19.18 -27.84 -21.93
N GLY A 34 -19.12 -28.47 -23.11
CA GLY A 34 -17.86 -28.88 -23.73
C GLY A 34 -17.04 -27.73 -24.36
N ASN A 35 -17.61 -26.53 -24.46
CA ASN A 35 -16.94 -25.36 -25.06
C ASN A 35 -15.86 -24.80 -24.14
N TRP A 36 -14.89 -24.11 -24.75
CA TRP A 36 -13.86 -23.36 -24.02
C TRP A 36 -14.40 -22.03 -23.50
N ALA A 37 -13.99 -21.65 -22.29
CA ALA A 37 -14.24 -20.32 -21.76
C ALA A 37 -13.53 -19.27 -22.62
N LEU A 38 -14.11 -18.07 -22.69
CA LEU A 38 -13.44 -16.94 -23.31
C LEU A 38 -12.32 -16.42 -22.39
N ARG A 39 -11.33 -15.77 -22.99
CA ARG A 39 -10.13 -15.23 -22.32
C ARG A 39 -10.49 -14.41 -21.08
N GLY A 40 -9.90 -14.77 -19.94
CA GLY A 40 -10.09 -14.11 -18.65
C GLY A 40 -11.45 -14.35 -18.02
N GLN A 41 -12.26 -15.28 -18.54
CA GLN A 41 -13.62 -15.58 -18.09
C GLN A 41 -13.78 -17.06 -17.72
N THR A 42 -14.89 -17.42 -17.09
CA THR A 42 -15.23 -18.82 -16.74
C THR A 42 -16.26 -19.45 -17.68
N VAL A 43 -16.80 -18.68 -18.63
CA VAL A 43 -17.89 -19.09 -19.52
C VAL A 43 -17.57 -18.85 -20.98
N CYS A 44 -18.16 -19.66 -21.87
CA CYS A 44 -18.01 -19.51 -23.32
C CYS A 44 -18.95 -18.44 -23.88
N LYS A 45 -18.80 -18.13 -25.17
CA LYS A 45 -19.66 -17.18 -25.89
C LYS A 45 -21.17 -17.49 -25.80
N TYR A 46 -21.53 -18.78 -25.66
CA TYR A 46 -22.93 -19.23 -25.59
C TYR A 46 -23.52 -19.23 -24.18
N HIS A 47 -22.68 -19.20 -23.14
CA HIS A 47 -23.11 -19.14 -21.74
C HIS A 47 -22.80 -17.77 -21.13
N GLY A 48 -23.02 -16.71 -21.91
CA GLY A 48 -22.92 -15.33 -21.46
C GLY A 48 -21.55 -14.66 -21.63
N GLY A 49 -20.53 -15.36 -22.12
CA GLY A 49 -19.19 -14.78 -22.23
C GLY A 49 -19.07 -13.64 -23.25
N ASN A 50 -20.00 -13.54 -24.21
CA ASN A 50 -19.99 -12.46 -25.20
C ASN A 50 -20.68 -11.17 -24.71
N ALA A 51 -21.28 -11.18 -23.51
CA ALA A 51 -21.88 -9.98 -22.93
C ALA A 51 -20.80 -8.90 -22.71
N LYS A 52 -21.12 -7.63 -23.00
CA LYS A 52 -20.17 -6.50 -22.96
C LYS A 52 -19.43 -6.43 -21.62
N GLN A 53 -20.17 -6.55 -20.51
CA GLN A 53 -19.65 -6.53 -19.15
C GLN A 53 -18.70 -7.71 -18.86
N ASN A 54 -19.01 -8.90 -19.38
CA ASN A 54 -18.17 -10.09 -19.18
C ASN A 54 -16.89 -10.03 -20.00
N ARG A 55 -16.95 -9.46 -21.21
CA ARG A 55 -15.77 -9.17 -22.03
C ARG A 55 -14.87 -8.13 -21.39
N ALA A 56 -15.43 -7.03 -20.88
CA ALA A 56 -14.65 -6.00 -20.19
C ALA A 56 -13.99 -6.54 -18.92
N ALA A 57 -14.72 -7.30 -18.10
CA ALA A 57 -14.18 -7.92 -16.89
C ALA A 57 -13.14 -9.00 -17.20
N GLY A 58 -13.35 -9.79 -18.26
CA GLY A 58 -12.40 -10.80 -18.71
C GLY A 58 -11.11 -10.19 -19.25
N GLU A 59 -11.21 -9.09 -20.00
CA GLU A 59 -10.03 -8.37 -20.50
C GLU A 59 -9.22 -7.77 -19.35
N ARG A 60 -9.87 -7.13 -18.38
CA ARG A 60 -9.19 -6.58 -17.19
C ARG A 60 -8.39 -7.66 -16.46
N ARG A 61 -9.04 -8.79 -16.13
CA ARG A 61 -8.41 -9.95 -15.49
C ARG A 61 -7.25 -10.51 -16.30
N TRP A 62 -7.38 -10.52 -17.63
CA TRP A 62 -6.32 -10.98 -18.51
C TRP A 62 -5.09 -10.07 -18.48
N GLN A 63 -5.28 -8.76 -18.49
CA GLN A 63 -4.18 -7.80 -18.39
C GLN A 63 -3.49 -7.89 -17.03
N GLU A 64 -4.26 -7.97 -15.94
CA GLU A 64 -3.72 -8.21 -14.58
C GLU A 64 -2.89 -9.50 -14.53
N HIS A 65 -3.39 -10.59 -15.10
CA HIS A 65 -2.67 -11.85 -15.18
C HIS A 65 -1.37 -11.72 -15.99
N ARG A 66 -1.41 -11.05 -17.16
CA ARG A 66 -0.21 -10.85 -17.99
C ARG A 66 0.86 -10.05 -17.25
N VAL A 67 0.47 -8.97 -16.57
CA VAL A 67 1.40 -8.17 -15.76
C VAL A 67 1.98 -9.03 -14.63
N ARG A 68 1.13 -9.77 -13.90
CA ARG A 68 1.59 -10.64 -12.82
C ARG A 68 2.55 -11.73 -13.30
N THR A 69 2.24 -12.38 -14.42
CA THR A 69 3.10 -13.43 -15.01
C THR A 69 4.38 -12.83 -15.56
N ALA A 70 4.33 -11.66 -16.20
CA ALA A 70 5.53 -10.95 -16.64
C ALA A 70 6.43 -10.60 -15.45
N LEU A 71 5.87 -10.07 -14.34
CA LEU A 71 6.62 -9.77 -13.11
C LEU A 71 7.18 -11.03 -12.43
N THR A 72 6.44 -12.14 -12.50
CA THR A 72 6.88 -13.42 -11.94
C THR A 72 8.02 -14.03 -12.78
N ASN A 73 7.99 -13.85 -14.09
CA ASN A 73 9.02 -14.36 -15.02
C ASN A 73 10.21 -13.41 -15.19
N SER A 74 10.02 -12.11 -14.94
CA SER A 74 11.07 -11.09 -14.90
C SER A 74 11.72 -10.98 -13.52
N ARG A 75 11.27 -11.77 -12.54
CA ARG A 75 12.16 -12.18 -11.47
C ARG A 75 13.28 -12.99 -12.12
N THR A 76 14.34 -12.28 -12.50
CA THR A 76 15.71 -12.77 -12.29
C THR A 76 15.70 -13.60 -11.02
N GLU A 77 16.38 -14.77 -11.05
CA GLU A 77 16.59 -15.63 -9.89
C GLU A 77 16.57 -14.80 -8.61
N PRO A 78 15.86 -15.21 -7.55
CA PRO A 78 15.81 -14.41 -6.36
C PRO A 78 17.24 -14.12 -5.92
N ALA A 79 17.72 -12.91 -6.19
CA ALA A 79 18.97 -12.37 -5.65
C ALA A 79 18.92 -12.31 -4.11
N ILE A 80 17.75 -12.67 -3.58
CA ILE A 80 17.41 -12.85 -2.20
C ILE A 80 17.04 -14.34 -2.06
N THR A 81 18.05 -15.21 -1.89
CA THR A 81 17.93 -16.23 -0.83
C THR A 81 17.22 -15.55 0.31
N ALA A 82 16.03 -16.02 0.67
CA ALA A 82 15.12 -15.36 1.60
C ALA A 82 15.78 -15.11 2.97
N GLN A 83 16.62 -14.08 3.04
CA GLN A 83 16.85 -13.30 4.23
C GLN A 83 15.56 -12.51 4.38
N SER A 84 14.62 -13.12 5.08
CA SER A 84 13.48 -12.46 5.69
C SER A 84 13.99 -11.45 6.72
N THR A 85 14.56 -10.36 6.26
CA THR A 85 15.09 -9.34 7.17
C THR A 85 14.49 -8.02 6.73
N ILE A 86 13.19 -7.89 6.97
CA ILE A 86 12.67 -6.59 7.37
C ILE A 86 13.42 -6.28 8.68
N GLU A 87 14.57 -5.63 8.57
CA GLU A 87 15.49 -5.36 9.69
C GLU A 87 14.80 -4.47 10.73
N ASP A 88 14.03 -3.51 10.26
CA ASP A 88 13.22 -2.62 11.08
C ASP A 88 11.78 -2.53 10.53
N PRO A 89 10.87 -3.38 11.02
CA PRO A 89 9.47 -3.36 10.62
C PRO A 89 8.75 -2.05 10.91
N LEU A 90 9.23 -1.30 11.91
CA LEU A 90 8.60 -0.05 12.33
C LEU A 90 8.96 1.07 11.36
N THR A 91 10.22 1.14 10.94
CA THR A 91 10.67 2.07 9.89
C THR A 91 10.01 1.77 8.55
N GLU A 92 9.91 0.51 8.15
CA GLU A 92 9.23 0.13 6.90
C GLU A 92 7.73 0.41 6.94
N PHE A 93 7.08 0.17 8.08
CA PHE A 93 5.68 0.55 8.27
C PHE A 93 5.47 2.07 8.15
N LYS A 94 6.35 2.88 8.76
CA LYS A 94 6.29 4.35 8.64
C LYS A 94 6.42 4.81 7.19
N ARG A 95 7.40 4.26 6.45
CA ARG A 95 7.62 4.58 5.04
C ARG A 95 6.37 4.31 4.21
N LEU A 96 5.78 3.12 4.38
CA LEU A 96 4.56 2.74 3.69
C LEU A 96 3.37 3.64 4.06
N LEU A 97 3.22 3.98 5.35
CA LEU A 97 2.16 4.87 5.80
C LEU A 97 2.29 6.26 5.18
N ILE A 98 3.51 6.82 5.14
CA ILE A 98 3.79 8.11 4.50
C ILE A 98 3.39 8.07 3.03
N GLU A 99 3.82 7.05 2.28
CA GLU A 99 3.50 6.90 0.86
C GLU A 99 1.99 6.83 0.62
N VAL A 100 1.26 6.08 1.45
CA VAL A 100 -0.21 5.97 1.36
C VAL A 100 -0.90 7.29 1.68
N LEU A 101 -0.40 8.06 2.65
CA LEU A 101 -0.93 9.38 2.97
C LEU A 101 -0.65 10.39 1.86
N SER A 102 0.56 10.43 1.31
CA SER A 102 0.91 11.30 0.18
C SER A 102 0.05 11.00 -1.04
N TRP A 103 -0.14 9.71 -1.37
CA TRP A 103 -1.02 9.31 -2.47
C TRP A 103 -2.47 9.73 -2.24
N LYS A 104 -2.99 9.58 -1.01
CA LYS A 104 -4.32 10.06 -0.63
C LYS A 104 -4.42 11.58 -0.79
N ASP A 105 -3.38 12.34 -0.44
CA ASP A 105 -3.36 13.80 -0.56
C ASP A 105 -3.31 14.26 -2.02
N GLU A 106 -2.53 13.60 -2.88
CA GLU A 106 -2.52 13.86 -4.33
C GLU A 106 -3.91 13.62 -4.94
N LEU A 107 -4.56 12.50 -4.59
CA LEU A 107 -5.91 12.21 -5.03
C LEU A 107 -6.94 13.21 -4.51
N ALA A 108 -6.78 13.69 -3.27
CA ALA A 108 -7.64 14.73 -2.72
C ALA A 108 -7.53 16.02 -3.52
N ALA A 109 -6.32 16.42 -3.93
CA ALA A 109 -6.10 17.57 -4.80
C ALA A 109 -6.86 17.41 -6.13
N HIS A 110 -6.74 16.24 -6.78
CA HIS A 110 -7.48 15.96 -8.01
C HIS A 110 -9.00 15.95 -7.85
N VAL A 111 -9.53 15.47 -6.71
CA VAL A 111 -10.97 15.50 -6.42
C VAL A 111 -11.44 16.94 -6.20
N ASN A 112 -10.66 17.77 -5.51
CA ASN A 112 -10.99 19.18 -5.30
C ASN A 112 -11.05 19.97 -6.62
N ASP A 113 -10.21 19.61 -7.59
CA ASP A 113 -10.20 20.21 -8.93
C ASP A 113 -11.45 19.91 -9.76
N LEU A 114 -12.29 18.94 -9.36
CA LEU A 114 -13.54 18.61 -10.05
C LEU A 114 -14.63 19.69 -9.90
N LYS A 115 -14.46 20.69 -9.01
CA LYS A 115 -15.38 21.84 -8.86
C LYS A 115 -16.88 21.48 -8.73
N GLY A 116 -17.19 20.33 -8.14
CA GLY A 116 -18.58 19.88 -7.93
C GLY A 116 -19.15 18.96 -9.02
N GLU A 117 -18.41 18.71 -10.10
CA GLU A 117 -18.72 17.67 -11.08
C GLU A 117 -18.23 16.30 -10.56
N LEU A 118 -18.95 15.77 -9.58
CA LEU A 118 -18.61 14.50 -8.92
C LEU A 118 -19.10 13.27 -9.70
N SER A 119 -19.96 13.48 -10.69
CA SER A 119 -20.47 12.44 -11.56
C SER A 119 -20.31 12.77 -13.05
N SER A 120 -20.05 11.74 -13.83
CA SER A 120 -20.00 11.77 -15.28
C SER A 120 -21.16 10.94 -15.84
N THR A 121 -21.71 11.36 -16.97
CA THR A 121 -22.74 10.58 -17.65
C THR A 121 -22.11 9.69 -18.70
N ASP A 122 -22.39 8.38 -18.65
CA ASP A 122 -21.93 7.45 -19.67
C ASP A 122 -22.70 7.62 -21.00
N PHE A 123 -22.23 6.96 -22.06
CA PHE A 123 -22.88 7.00 -23.39
C PHE A 123 -24.36 6.50 -23.38
N LYS A 124 -24.82 5.90 -22.29
CA LYS A 124 -26.20 5.41 -22.11
C LYS A 124 -27.03 6.31 -21.19
N GLY A 125 -26.52 7.45 -20.75
CA GLY A 125 -27.23 8.35 -19.84
C GLY A 125 -27.14 7.95 -18.37
N ALA A 126 -26.32 6.95 -18.00
CA ALA A 126 -26.17 6.54 -16.62
C ALA A 126 -25.11 7.41 -15.92
N GLU A 127 -25.48 7.94 -14.76
CA GLU A 127 -24.61 8.73 -13.91
C GLU A 127 -23.63 7.80 -13.16
N GLN A 128 -22.33 8.04 -13.31
CA GLN A 128 -21.26 7.30 -12.64
C GLN A 128 -20.34 8.28 -11.93
N ALA A 129 -19.92 7.94 -10.71
CA ALA A 129 -18.90 8.70 -10.01
C ALA A 129 -17.63 8.80 -10.86
N HIS A 130 -16.96 9.96 -10.84
CA HIS A 130 -15.68 10.07 -11.52
C HIS A 130 -14.71 9.03 -10.96
N ALA A 131 -14.00 8.32 -11.83
CA ALA A 131 -13.08 7.25 -11.43
C ALA A 131 -12.05 7.71 -10.38
N ILE A 132 -11.68 9.00 -10.40
CA ILE A 132 -10.79 9.59 -9.40
C ILE A 132 -11.40 9.62 -7.99
N VAL A 133 -12.72 9.85 -7.87
CA VAL A 133 -13.45 9.82 -6.59
C VAL A 133 -13.44 8.41 -6.02
N GLU A 134 -13.67 7.38 -6.85
CA GLU A 134 -13.58 5.99 -6.40
C GLU A 134 -12.16 5.58 -5.97
N ILE A 135 -11.14 6.06 -6.68
CA ILE A 135 -9.74 5.80 -6.32
C ILE A 135 -9.41 6.52 -5.00
N TYR A 136 -9.91 7.75 -4.81
CA TYR A 136 -9.76 8.51 -3.59
C TYR A 136 -10.42 7.84 -2.39
N GLU A 137 -11.67 7.40 -2.50
CA GLU A 137 -12.35 6.63 -1.42
C GLU A 137 -11.58 5.36 -1.03
N ARG A 138 -11.04 4.63 -2.02
CA ARG A 138 -10.19 3.47 -1.75
C ARG A 138 -8.87 3.83 -1.07
N SER A 139 -8.31 5.01 -1.36
CA SER A 139 -7.11 5.50 -0.68
C SER A 139 -7.41 5.90 0.78
N LEU A 140 -8.57 6.50 1.04
CA LEU A 140 -9.06 6.82 2.39
C LEU A 140 -9.24 5.57 3.24
N ASP A 141 -9.89 4.54 2.70
CA ASP A 141 -10.09 3.26 3.40
C ASP A 141 -8.74 2.57 3.74
N ARG A 142 -7.76 2.60 2.83
CA ARG A 142 -6.42 2.05 3.10
C ARG A 142 -5.67 2.85 4.17
N ALA A 143 -5.68 4.18 4.07
CA ALA A 143 -5.05 5.05 5.06
C ALA A 143 -5.67 4.82 6.45
N GLY A 144 -7.00 4.77 6.54
CA GLY A 144 -7.73 4.48 7.77
C GLY A 144 -7.34 3.13 8.38
N LYS A 145 -7.26 2.07 7.57
CA LYS A 145 -6.85 0.73 8.02
C LYS A 145 -5.40 0.69 8.53
N MET A 146 -4.48 1.41 7.88
CA MET A 146 -3.09 1.48 8.33
C MET A 146 -2.97 2.26 9.64
N LEU A 147 -3.65 3.40 9.77
CA LEU A 147 -3.67 4.17 11.01
C LEU A 147 -4.31 3.39 12.17
N ASP A 148 -5.41 2.70 11.92
CA ASP A 148 -6.04 1.81 12.91
C ASP A 148 -5.10 0.69 13.35
N MET A 149 -4.36 0.09 12.42
CA MET A 149 -3.33 -0.92 12.73
C MET A 149 -2.19 -0.32 13.56
N ALA A 150 -1.73 0.89 13.25
CA ALA A 150 -0.71 1.59 14.03
C ALA A 150 -1.16 1.83 15.48
N LEU A 151 -2.41 2.25 15.68
CA LEU A 151 -3.01 2.48 16.99
C LEU A 151 -3.19 1.16 17.76
N LYS A 152 -3.75 0.12 17.12
CA LYS A 152 -3.97 -1.19 17.74
C LYS A 152 -2.69 -1.85 18.22
N HIS A 153 -1.60 -1.69 17.46
CA HIS A 153 -0.30 -2.25 17.83
C HIS A 153 0.54 -1.33 18.70
N LYS A 154 -0.02 -0.20 19.19
CA LYS A 154 0.68 0.76 20.04
C LYS A 154 2.01 1.19 19.44
N LEU A 155 2.06 1.34 18.12
CA LEU A 155 3.30 1.67 17.42
C LEU A 155 3.80 3.05 17.84
N TRP A 156 2.88 3.98 18.13
CA TRP A 156 3.22 5.30 18.65
C TRP A 156 3.86 5.24 20.04
N ASP A 157 3.33 4.41 20.95
CA ASP A 157 3.93 4.23 22.28
C ASP A 157 5.35 3.68 22.15
N ARG A 158 5.55 2.65 21.33
CA ARG A 158 6.89 2.07 21.07
C ARG A 158 7.85 3.07 20.44
N LEU A 159 7.34 3.96 19.59
CA LEU A 159 8.17 5.00 18.98
C LEU A 159 8.59 6.06 19.97
N ALA A 160 7.69 6.49 20.84
CA ALA A 160 8.01 7.39 21.93
C ALA A 160 9.06 6.74 22.86
N GLU A 161 8.87 5.48 23.24
CA GLU A 161 9.83 4.72 24.05
C GLU A 161 11.23 4.64 23.40
N ILE A 162 11.31 4.38 22.08
CA ILE A 162 12.59 4.36 21.36
C ILE A 162 13.24 5.74 21.36
N GLN A 163 12.46 6.80 21.08
CA GLN A 163 12.98 8.17 21.06
C GLN A 163 13.47 8.63 22.44
N GLU A 164 12.75 8.28 23.50
CA GLU A 164 13.17 8.52 24.88
C GLU A 164 14.48 7.78 25.19
N HIS A 165 14.58 6.51 24.80
CA HIS A 165 15.79 5.72 25.01
C HIS A 165 17.01 6.28 24.24
N GLU A 166 16.82 6.72 23.00
CA GLU A 166 17.87 7.38 22.22
C GLU A 166 18.31 8.69 22.89
N ALA A 167 17.38 9.49 23.40
CA ALA A 167 17.68 10.71 24.14
C ALA A 167 18.45 10.43 25.44
N GLU A 168 18.10 9.37 26.17
CA GLU A 168 18.83 8.91 27.36
C GLU A 168 20.25 8.46 27.03
N ILE A 169 20.44 7.68 25.95
CA ILE A 169 21.77 7.24 25.50
C ILE A 169 22.63 8.45 25.14
N MET A 170 22.08 9.40 24.40
CA MET A 170 22.74 10.63 24.00
C MET A 170 23.15 11.47 25.22
N ALA A 171 22.23 11.70 26.16
CA ALA A 171 22.53 12.42 27.40
C ALA A 171 23.62 11.71 28.22
N GLY A 172 23.53 10.38 28.35
CA GLY A 172 24.54 9.58 29.04
C GLY A 172 25.91 9.64 28.35
N ALA A 173 25.97 9.65 27.02
CA ALA A 173 27.20 9.79 26.27
C ALA A 173 27.86 11.16 26.51
N VAL A 174 27.08 12.24 26.48
CA VAL A 174 27.59 13.60 26.74
C VAL A 174 28.10 13.74 28.18
N ILE A 175 27.36 13.23 29.16
CA ILE A 175 27.80 13.24 30.57
C ILE A 175 29.11 12.45 30.74
N ARG A 176 29.24 11.29 30.09
CA ARG A 176 30.49 10.50 30.12
C ARG A 176 31.66 11.28 29.52
N VAL A 177 31.45 12.05 28.46
CA VAL A 177 32.49 12.94 27.89
C VAL A 177 32.91 14.00 28.91
N PHE A 178 31.96 14.66 29.57
CA PHE A 178 32.28 15.65 30.60
C PHE A 178 33.11 15.05 31.75
N LEU A 179 32.71 13.89 32.24
CA LEU A 179 33.45 13.17 33.28
C LEU A 179 34.86 12.78 32.81
N ALA A 180 35.01 12.31 31.56
CA ALA A 180 36.32 11.98 30.98
C ALA A 180 37.25 13.19 30.83
N LEU A 181 36.67 14.39 30.62
CA LEU A 181 37.39 15.66 30.64
C LEU A 181 37.70 16.17 32.07
N GLY A 182 37.33 15.40 33.10
CA GLY A 182 37.58 15.74 34.51
C GLY A 182 36.60 16.77 35.09
N LEU A 183 35.50 17.07 34.39
CA LEU A 183 34.44 17.93 34.93
C LEU A 183 33.68 17.17 36.02
N THR A 184 33.82 17.62 37.26
CA THR A 184 33.16 17.02 38.43
C THR A 184 32.59 18.12 39.34
N GLY A 185 31.65 17.75 40.22
CA GLY A 185 31.02 18.68 41.17
C GLY A 185 30.38 19.88 40.46
N THR A 186 30.61 21.08 40.98
CA THR A 186 30.00 22.33 40.49
C THR A 186 30.28 22.59 39.00
N ARG A 187 31.46 22.22 38.49
CA ARG A 187 31.78 22.41 37.06
C ARG A 187 30.99 21.50 36.14
N LEU A 188 30.61 20.32 36.62
CA LEU A 188 29.73 19.42 35.87
C LEU A 188 28.31 19.98 35.81
N ASP A 189 27.84 20.58 36.89
CA ASP A 189 26.51 21.20 36.94
C ASP A 189 26.44 22.45 36.05
N GLU A 190 27.50 23.27 36.02
CA GLU A 190 27.65 24.37 35.06
C GLU A 190 27.64 23.88 33.61
N ALA A 191 28.39 22.82 33.30
CA ALA A 191 28.43 22.24 31.95
C ALA A 191 27.06 21.68 31.52
N LYS A 192 26.31 21.04 32.43
CA LYS A 192 24.94 20.58 32.16
C LYS A 192 23.97 21.73 31.89
N ALA A 193 24.09 22.84 32.64
CA ALA A 193 23.25 24.01 32.43
C ALA A 193 23.49 24.64 31.04
N ILE A 194 24.76 24.77 30.63
CA ILE A 194 25.13 25.26 29.30
C ILE A 194 24.60 24.32 28.22
N LEU A 195 24.78 23.01 28.38
CA LEU A 195 24.28 22.02 27.44
C LEU A 195 22.75 22.12 27.25
N HIS A 196 22.00 22.28 28.33
CA HIS A 196 20.55 22.45 28.27
C HIS A 196 20.16 23.71 27.46
N THR A 197 20.83 24.84 27.71
CA THR A 197 20.59 26.08 26.97
C THR A 197 20.88 25.92 25.48
N GLU A 198 22.00 25.31 25.10
CA GLU A 198 22.36 25.09 23.69
C GLU A 198 21.41 24.10 22.99
N LEU A 199 21.00 23.03 23.66
CA LEU A 199 20.02 22.08 23.12
C LEU A 199 18.66 22.74 22.86
N THR A 200 18.21 23.60 23.78
CA THR A 200 16.97 24.37 23.63
C THR A 200 17.05 25.34 22.46
N ARG A 201 18.22 25.96 22.25
CA ARG A 201 18.44 26.89 21.14
C ARG A 201 18.40 26.17 19.78
N LEU A 202 19.11 25.05 19.67
CA LEU A 202 19.13 24.24 18.45
C LEU A 202 17.74 23.74 18.04
N THR A 203 16.88 23.41 19.01
CA THR A 203 15.52 22.93 18.73
C THR A 203 14.62 24.02 18.14
N ILE A 204 14.77 25.27 18.58
CA ILE A 204 14.01 26.42 18.05
C ILE A 204 14.43 26.72 16.61
N ASP A 205 15.74 26.77 16.33
CA ASP A 205 16.27 27.08 14.99
C ASP A 205 15.82 26.03 13.94
N THR A 206 15.70 24.75 14.32
CA THR A 206 15.19 23.70 13.42
C THR A 206 13.70 23.80 13.11
N GLN A 207 12.88 24.39 13.98
CA GLN A 207 11.44 24.59 13.72
C GLN A 207 11.18 25.78 12.79
N GLU A 208 12.04 26.80 12.82
CA GLU A 208 11.94 27.95 11.90
C GLU A 208 12.37 27.63 10.46
N ILE A 209 13.18 26.57 10.25
CA ILE A 209 13.61 26.11 8.92
C ILE A 209 12.56 25.18 8.26
N ALA A 210 11.68 24.58 9.06
CA ALA A 210 10.66 23.62 8.61
C ALA A 210 9.27 24.25 8.35
N ALA A 211 9.14 25.58 8.50
CA ALA A 211 7.93 26.36 8.20
C ALA A 211 8.08 27.13 6.88
#